data_AF-A0A8J7YB44-F1
#
_entry.id   AF-A0A8J7YB44-F1
#
_cell.length_a   1.000
_cell.length_b   1.000
_cell.length_c   1.000
_cell.angle_alpha   90.00
_cell.angle_beta   90.00
_cell.angle_gamma   90.00
#
_symmetry.space_group_name_H-M   'P 1'
#
loop_
_entity.id
_entity.type
_entity.pdbx_description
1 polymer ?
#
loop_
_entity_poly.entity_id
_entity_poly.type
_entity_poly.pdbx_seq_one_letter_code
_entity_poly.pdbx_strand_id
1 'polypeptide(L)'
;MSSSKNTIRSVWTLALIALLLVIAGCSGVDIGSDPDTPTDQTAVQPIPEKSEKPVATASVESDSTQTPTETPEEKPTVTATPSSSINLSTEKPIQYQKYEAFIWSYSGALGDRNVSVIDSSVNPSNESITITYLLDLENLETQDFSLIRIYAFLAENYRTDTFESVDESYVPERVNHRAVLERDGELYRTTYVNESMANKYLSDEWNDIRYWAEFIQTLEYGPGSPHYTPTATEAESS
;
A
#
# COMPACT_ATOMS: atom_id res chain seq x y z
N MET A 1 -25.27 40.60 39.39
CA MET A 1 -25.44 39.16 39.69
C MET A 1 -24.33 38.40 39.00
N SER A 2 -23.55 37.68 39.80
CA SER A 2 -22.19 37.24 39.51
C SER A 2 -22.13 35.91 38.77
N SER A 3 -21.09 35.80 37.96
CA SER A 3 -20.56 34.62 37.28
C SER A 3 -20.42 33.41 38.22
N SER A 4 -20.99 32.27 37.82
CA SER A 4 -20.70 30.95 38.39
C SER A 4 -21.10 29.85 37.41
N LYS A 5 -20.27 29.58 36.39
CA LYS A 5 -20.43 28.39 35.52
C LYS A 5 -19.12 27.72 35.07
N ASN A 6 -17.94 28.17 35.52
CA ASN A 6 -16.67 27.66 34.99
C ASN A 6 -15.87 26.73 35.91
N THR A 7 -16.39 26.36 37.09
CA THR A 7 -15.58 25.59 38.06
C THR A 7 -15.76 24.07 37.96
N ILE A 8 -16.80 23.56 37.27
CA ILE A 8 -17.13 22.12 37.28
C ILE A 8 -16.35 21.32 36.23
N ARG A 9 -15.88 21.95 35.14
CA ARG A 9 -15.10 21.26 34.09
C ARG A 9 -13.62 21.03 34.46
N SER A 10 -13.08 21.73 35.45
CA SER A 10 -11.65 21.69 35.78
C SER A 10 -11.24 20.53 36.69
N VAL A 11 -12.17 19.89 37.39
CA VAL A 11 -11.85 18.80 38.34
C VAL A 11 -11.71 17.46 37.60
N TRP A 12 -12.45 17.26 36.52
CA TRP A 12 -12.42 16.01 35.73
C TRP A 12 -11.15 15.85 34.89
N THR A 13 -10.56 16.95 34.42
CA THR A 13 -9.34 16.91 33.60
C THR A 13 -8.09 16.54 34.42
N LEU A 14 -8.04 16.92 35.70
CA LEU A 14 -6.94 16.57 36.60
C LEU A 14 -6.99 15.10 37.07
N ALA A 15 -8.18 14.53 37.23
CA ALA A 15 -8.34 13.12 37.59
C ALA A 15 -7.88 12.17 36.47
N LEU A 16 -8.02 12.56 35.20
CA LEU A 16 -7.61 11.75 34.06
C LEU A 16 -6.09 11.72 33.86
N ILE A 17 -5.39 12.81 34.18
CA ILE A 17 -3.92 12.89 34.10
C ILE A 17 -3.25 12.09 35.23
N ALA A 18 -3.86 12.03 36.41
CA ALA A 18 -3.35 11.22 37.52
C ALA A 18 -3.53 9.69 37.29
N LEU A 19 -4.56 9.28 36.55
CA LEU A 19 -4.80 7.85 36.25
C LEU A 19 -3.82 7.28 35.21
N LEU A 20 -3.26 8.12 34.34
CA LEU A 20 -2.31 7.70 33.29
C LEU A 20 -0.88 7.41 33.80
N LEU A 21 -0.55 7.75 35.05
CA LEU A 21 0.81 7.60 35.60
C LEU A 21 1.04 6.36 36.48
N VAL A 22 0.08 5.42 36.56
CA VAL A 22 0.15 4.28 37.50
C VAL A 22 0.51 2.92 36.84
N ILE A 23 0.76 2.86 35.53
CA ILE A 23 1.08 1.60 34.82
C ILE A 23 2.54 1.41 34.42
N ALA A 24 3.46 2.16 35.01
CA ALA A 24 4.90 1.87 34.95
C ALA A 24 5.36 1.28 36.29
N GLY A 25 5.36 -0.05 36.41
CA GLY A 25 5.87 -0.72 37.60
C GLY A 25 5.84 -2.24 37.59
N CYS A 26 7.05 -2.81 37.45
CA CYS A 26 7.52 -4.07 38.04
C CYS A 26 7.03 -5.41 37.48
N SER A 27 7.87 -6.02 36.64
CA SER A 27 8.18 -7.46 36.70
C SER A 27 9.68 -7.67 36.52
N GLY A 28 10.43 -7.44 37.59
CA GLY A 28 11.73 -8.09 37.78
C GLY A 28 11.51 -9.41 38.50
N VAL A 29 12.00 -10.51 37.94
CA VAL A 29 12.27 -11.74 38.69
C VAL A 29 13.69 -12.17 38.41
N ASP A 30 14.40 -12.34 39.52
CA ASP A 30 15.81 -12.61 39.69
C ASP A 30 16.09 -14.13 39.61
N ILE A 31 17.22 -14.43 38.96
CA ILE A 31 18.27 -15.39 39.32
C ILE A 31 17.89 -16.72 40.01
N GLY A 32 18.26 -17.80 39.33
CA GLY A 32 18.68 -19.06 39.94
C GLY A 32 19.81 -19.71 39.13
N SER A 33 21.06 -19.46 39.56
CA SER A 33 22.28 -20.23 39.26
C SER A 33 22.11 -21.69 39.75
N ASP A 34 22.77 -22.75 39.26
CA ASP A 34 24.10 -22.96 38.69
C ASP A 34 24.18 -24.45 38.15
N PRO A 35 25.33 -25.09 37.88
CA PRO A 35 25.87 -25.45 36.55
C PRO A 35 25.90 -26.98 36.25
N ASP A 36 26.58 -27.33 35.14
CA ASP A 36 27.11 -28.64 34.69
C ASP A 36 26.42 -29.35 33.50
N THR A 37 27.01 -29.12 32.32
CA THR A 37 27.11 -29.95 31.09
C THR A 37 27.52 -31.42 31.37
N PRO A 38 27.57 -32.36 30.38
CA PRO A 38 27.02 -32.39 29.01
C PRO A 38 26.28 -33.72 28.68
N THR A 39 25.52 -33.81 27.58
CA THR A 39 25.37 -35.09 26.84
C THR A 39 25.15 -34.83 25.36
N ASP A 40 26.16 -35.27 24.61
CA ASP A 40 26.20 -35.49 23.18
C ASP A 40 25.06 -36.42 22.71
N GLN A 41 24.35 -36.04 21.64
CA GLN A 41 23.92 -37.03 20.65
C GLN A 41 23.64 -36.36 19.30
N THR A 42 24.62 -36.59 18.42
CA THR A 42 24.58 -36.45 16.98
C THR A 42 23.45 -37.30 16.38
N ALA A 43 22.66 -36.73 15.46
CA ALA A 43 22.01 -37.47 14.40
C ALA A 43 22.00 -36.64 13.11
N VAL A 44 22.88 -37.04 12.19
CA VAL A 44 23.03 -36.57 10.82
C VAL A 44 21.98 -37.25 9.93
N GLN A 45 21.19 -36.44 9.19
CA GLN A 45 20.65 -36.58 7.80
C GLN A 45 20.12 -37.94 7.25
N PRO A 46 19.18 -37.97 6.27
CA PRO A 46 19.41 -37.35 4.95
C PRO A 46 18.21 -36.66 4.26
N ILE A 47 18.60 -35.78 3.34
CA ILE A 47 17.84 -35.24 2.21
C ILE A 47 17.62 -36.38 1.19
N PRO A 48 16.43 -36.54 0.59
CA PRO A 48 16.31 -37.19 -0.69
C PRO A 48 16.40 -36.18 -1.83
N GLU A 49 17.29 -36.55 -2.73
CA GLU A 49 17.78 -35.91 -3.93
C GLU A 49 16.75 -35.94 -5.07
N LYS A 50 16.94 -35.01 -6.00
CA LYS A 50 16.23 -34.77 -7.27
C LYS A 50 16.14 -36.04 -8.14
N SER A 51 15.04 -36.24 -8.87
CA SER A 51 15.04 -37.03 -10.10
C SER A 51 14.12 -36.41 -11.16
N GLU A 52 14.72 -36.16 -12.33
CA GLU A 52 14.15 -35.58 -13.54
C GLU A 52 13.50 -36.65 -14.44
N LYS A 53 12.62 -36.21 -15.37
CA LYS A 53 12.50 -36.56 -16.83
C LYS A 53 11.05 -36.75 -17.35
N PRO A 54 10.79 -36.62 -18.69
CA PRO A 54 9.90 -35.57 -19.21
C PRO A 54 8.82 -36.07 -20.22
N VAL A 55 8.16 -35.09 -20.85
CA VAL A 55 7.48 -35.11 -22.17
C VAL A 55 6.02 -35.60 -22.22
N ALA A 56 5.13 -34.66 -22.55
CA ALA A 56 4.13 -34.85 -23.61
C ALA A 56 3.93 -33.54 -24.37
N THR A 57 4.39 -33.55 -25.61
CA THR A 57 4.23 -32.53 -26.65
C THR A 57 2.79 -32.56 -27.16
N ALA A 58 2.13 -31.41 -27.26
CA ALA A 58 1.01 -31.22 -28.17
C ALA A 58 1.22 -29.89 -28.91
N SER A 59 1.80 -30.04 -30.10
CA SER A 59 1.81 -29.03 -31.16
C SER A 59 0.38 -28.93 -31.71
N VAL A 60 -0.20 -27.73 -31.71
CA VAL A 60 -1.26 -27.39 -32.66
C VAL A 60 -0.81 -26.15 -33.41
N GLU A 61 -0.33 -26.45 -34.60
CA GLU A 61 -0.15 -25.59 -35.74
C GLU A 61 -1.50 -24.98 -36.15
N SER A 62 -1.55 -23.67 -36.33
CA SER A 62 -2.55 -23.03 -37.18
C SER A 62 -1.92 -21.80 -37.80
N ASP A 63 -1.32 -22.09 -38.95
CA ASP A 63 -1.03 -21.17 -40.02
C ASP A 63 -2.36 -20.55 -40.54
N SER A 64 -2.39 -19.22 -40.63
CA SER A 64 -3.09 -18.53 -41.71
C SER A 64 -2.62 -17.08 -41.76
N THR A 65 -1.52 -16.91 -42.48
CA THR A 65 -1.22 -15.69 -43.20
C THR A 65 -2.31 -15.46 -44.26
N GLN A 66 -2.92 -14.28 -44.30
CA GLN A 66 -3.26 -13.59 -45.56
C GLN A 66 -3.73 -12.15 -45.32
N THR A 67 -2.80 -11.24 -45.55
CA THR A 67 -3.03 -9.86 -46.00
C THR A 67 -3.55 -9.89 -47.43
N PRO A 68 -4.52 -9.04 -47.78
CA PRO A 68 -4.44 -8.34 -49.05
C PRO A 68 -4.53 -6.83 -48.86
N THR A 69 -3.47 -6.18 -49.35
CA THR A 69 -3.40 -4.75 -49.68
C THR A 69 -4.16 -4.53 -50.98
N GLU A 70 -5.14 -3.62 -51.00
CA GLU A 70 -5.48 -2.84 -52.19
C GLU A 70 -5.75 -1.37 -51.79
N THR A 71 -5.16 -0.48 -52.58
CA THR A 71 -5.16 0.99 -52.53
C THR A 71 -5.81 1.48 -53.83
N PRO A 72 -6.11 2.77 -54.03
CA PRO A 72 -7.26 3.58 -53.60
C PRO A 72 -8.22 3.93 -54.78
N GLU A 73 -9.48 4.32 -54.51
CA GLU A 73 -10.25 5.11 -55.48
C GLU A 73 -11.20 6.12 -54.80
N GLU A 74 -11.48 7.19 -55.52
CA GLU A 74 -11.73 8.56 -55.06
C GLU A 74 -13.14 8.86 -54.47
N LYS A 75 -13.12 9.76 -53.47
CA LYS A 75 -14.03 10.89 -53.16
C LYS A 75 -15.44 10.93 -53.78
N PRO A 76 -16.46 11.28 -52.96
CA PRO A 76 -17.00 12.63 -53.11
C PRO A 76 -17.10 13.41 -51.79
N THR A 77 -16.79 14.70 -51.91
CA THR A 77 -16.80 15.72 -50.85
C THR A 77 -18.21 15.88 -50.28
N VAL A 78 -18.40 15.57 -48.99
CA VAL A 78 -19.50 16.13 -48.21
C VAL A 78 -18.88 17.01 -47.12
N THR A 79 -18.94 18.32 -47.33
CA THR A 79 -18.62 19.32 -46.32
C THR A 79 -19.73 19.31 -45.27
N ALA A 80 -19.60 18.42 -44.28
CA ALA A 80 -20.29 18.58 -43.01
C ALA A 80 -19.39 19.46 -42.14
N THR A 81 -19.83 20.70 -41.86
CA THR A 81 -19.28 21.51 -40.78
C THR A 81 -19.60 20.77 -39.48
N PRO A 82 -18.62 20.21 -38.72
CA PRO A 82 -18.91 19.79 -37.37
C PRO A 82 -19.07 21.06 -36.55
N SER A 83 -20.32 21.41 -36.23
CA SER A 83 -20.61 22.31 -35.13
C SER A 83 -20.14 21.60 -33.86
N SER A 84 -18.85 21.76 -33.55
CA SER A 84 -18.28 21.40 -32.25
C SER A 84 -18.87 22.36 -31.24
N SER A 85 -20.06 22.00 -30.74
CA SER A 85 -20.44 22.39 -29.39
C SER A 85 -19.45 21.68 -28.47
N ILE A 86 -18.36 22.39 -28.16
CA ILE A 86 -17.42 21.99 -27.12
C ILE A 86 -18.23 22.00 -25.82
N ASN A 87 -18.71 20.82 -25.42
CA ASN A 87 -19.31 20.60 -24.12
C ASN A 87 -18.15 20.53 -23.12
N LEU A 88 -17.68 21.70 -22.70
CA LEU A 88 -16.60 21.86 -21.73
C LEU A 88 -17.17 21.64 -20.31
N SER A 89 -17.62 20.43 -20.02
CA SER A 89 -17.88 19.96 -18.66
C SER A 89 -17.07 18.71 -18.42
N THR A 90 -15.78 18.89 -18.10
CA THR A 90 -14.92 17.80 -17.64
C THR A 90 -15.22 17.54 -16.17
N GLU A 91 -16.46 17.14 -15.88
CA GLU A 91 -16.83 16.70 -14.54
C GLU A 91 -16.07 15.41 -14.24
N LYS A 92 -15.24 15.40 -13.19
CA LYS A 92 -14.49 14.21 -12.81
C LYS A 92 -15.49 13.11 -12.39
N PRO A 93 -15.31 11.85 -12.83
CA PRO A 93 -16.18 10.76 -12.41
C PRO A 93 -16.32 10.70 -10.89
N ILE A 94 -17.50 10.35 -10.37
CA ILE A 94 -17.77 10.29 -8.93
C ILE A 94 -16.70 9.48 -8.18
N GLN A 95 -16.30 8.32 -8.72
CA GLN A 95 -15.27 7.47 -8.10
C GLN A 95 -13.92 8.17 -7.94
N TYR A 96 -13.55 8.98 -8.92
CA TYR A 96 -12.31 9.74 -8.86
C TYR A 96 -12.35 10.73 -7.69
N GLN A 97 -13.47 11.42 -7.48
CA GLN A 97 -13.64 12.37 -6.36
C GLN A 97 -13.56 11.66 -5.00
N LYS A 98 -14.15 10.46 -4.90
CA LYS A 98 -14.07 9.63 -3.70
C LYS A 98 -12.63 9.23 -3.37
N TYR A 99 -11.86 8.80 -4.37
CA TYR A 99 -10.46 8.44 -4.18
C TYR A 99 -9.56 9.64 -3.90
N GLU A 100 -9.85 10.83 -4.42
CA GLU A 100 -9.16 12.06 -3.99
C GLU A 100 -9.40 12.34 -2.50
N ALA A 101 -10.62 12.14 -2.00
CA ALA A 101 -10.92 12.30 -0.58
C ALA A 101 -10.20 11.23 0.28
N PHE A 102 -10.08 9.99 -0.21
CA PHE A 102 -9.28 8.97 0.46
C PHE A 102 -7.80 9.33 0.48
N ILE A 103 -7.23 9.79 -0.64
CA ILE A 103 -5.83 10.26 -0.71
C ILE A 103 -5.59 11.35 0.33
N TRP A 104 -6.49 12.33 0.44
CA TRP A 104 -6.38 13.39 1.44
C TRP A 104 -6.22 12.80 2.85
N SER A 105 -7.11 11.91 3.24
CA SER A 105 -7.12 11.31 4.59
C SER A 105 -5.88 10.44 4.83
N TYR A 106 -5.50 9.67 3.82
CA TYR A 106 -4.36 8.77 3.89
C TYR A 106 -3.04 9.54 3.99
N SER A 107 -2.82 10.53 3.13
CA SER A 107 -1.64 11.39 3.15
C SER A 107 -1.57 12.25 4.41
N GLY A 108 -2.69 12.77 4.90
CA GLY A 108 -2.73 13.52 6.17
C GLY A 108 -2.31 12.67 7.37
N ALA A 109 -2.90 11.49 7.51
CA ALA A 109 -2.55 10.55 8.58
C ALA A 109 -1.10 10.04 8.48
N LEU A 110 -0.56 9.90 7.26
CA LEU A 110 0.85 9.57 7.04
C LEU A 110 1.78 10.71 7.48
N GLY A 111 1.41 11.96 7.18
CA GLY A 111 2.13 13.14 7.65
C GLY A 111 2.24 13.22 9.17
N ASP A 112 1.15 12.90 9.89
CA ASP A 112 1.12 12.82 11.36
C ASP A 112 2.06 11.74 11.93
N ARG A 113 2.51 10.79 11.08
CA ARG A 113 3.48 9.73 11.40
C ARG A 113 4.86 9.98 10.78
N ASN A 114 5.15 11.20 10.34
CA ASN A 114 6.41 11.61 9.71
C ASN A 114 6.71 10.88 8.38
N VAL A 115 5.70 10.40 7.66
CA VAL A 115 5.85 9.90 6.29
C VAL A 115 5.53 11.03 5.32
N SER A 116 6.55 11.54 4.63
CA SER A 116 6.41 12.69 3.72
C SER A 116 5.91 12.25 2.34
N VAL A 117 4.60 12.42 2.09
CA VAL A 117 4.00 12.23 0.77
C VAL A 117 4.33 13.44 -0.12
N ILE A 118 4.91 13.19 -1.29
CA ILE A 118 5.35 14.24 -2.23
C ILE A 118 4.53 14.29 -3.52
N ASP A 119 3.85 13.20 -3.86
CA ASP A 119 2.97 13.12 -5.03
C ASP A 119 1.90 12.04 -4.82
N SER A 120 0.77 12.18 -5.50
CA SER A 120 -0.32 11.22 -5.43
C SER A 120 -1.16 11.25 -6.71
N SER A 121 -1.68 10.09 -7.12
CA SER A 121 -2.54 9.99 -8.29
C SER A 121 -3.66 8.97 -8.10
N VAL A 122 -4.76 9.20 -8.82
CA VAL A 122 -5.92 8.31 -8.85
C VAL A 122 -5.94 7.58 -10.19
N ASN A 123 -6.05 6.25 -10.15
CA ASN A 123 -6.31 5.41 -11.29
C ASN A 123 -7.68 4.72 -11.14
N PRO A 124 -8.77 5.40 -11.51
CA PRO A 124 -10.11 4.86 -11.30
C PRO A 124 -10.42 3.67 -12.20
N SER A 125 -9.71 3.51 -13.33
CA SER A 125 -9.87 2.36 -14.22
C SER A 125 -9.42 1.05 -13.60
N ASN A 126 -8.46 1.10 -12.67
CA ASN A 126 -7.91 -0.04 -11.95
C ASN A 126 -8.24 0.02 -10.45
N GLU A 127 -9.30 0.75 -10.09
CA GLU A 127 -9.80 0.92 -8.71
C GLU A 127 -8.71 1.22 -7.67
N SER A 128 -7.68 1.96 -8.06
CA SER A 128 -6.48 2.13 -7.25
C SER A 128 -5.99 3.56 -7.20
N ILE A 129 -5.15 3.83 -6.21
CA ILE A 129 -4.41 5.08 -6.10
C ILE A 129 -2.91 4.78 -6.03
N THR A 130 -2.10 5.79 -6.27
CA THR A 130 -0.65 5.75 -6.06
C THR A 130 -0.23 6.88 -5.15
N ILE A 131 0.59 6.57 -4.15
CA ILE A 131 1.20 7.52 -3.22
C ILE A 131 2.71 7.46 -3.39
N THR A 132 3.33 8.58 -3.72
CA THR A 132 4.79 8.71 -3.76
C THR A 132 5.26 9.41 -2.50
N TYR A 133 6.22 8.83 -1.79
CA TYR A 133 6.72 9.34 -0.51
C TYR A 133 8.25 9.30 -0.44
N LEU A 134 8.82 10.17 0.41
CA LEU A 134 10.25 10.15 0.71
C LEU A 134 10.57 8.99 1.65
N LEU A 135 11.47 8.13 1.19
CA LEU A 135 11.94 6.96 1.92
C LEU A 135 12.92 7.39 3.01
N ASP A 136 12.66 6.95 4.24
CA ASP A 136 13.59 7.02 5.35
C ASP A 136 14.15 5.62 5.61
N LEU A 137 15.40 5.40 5.22
CA LEU A 137 16.08 4.11 5.39
C LEU A 137 16.38 3.80 6.86
N GLU A 138 16.49 4.81 7.73
CA GLU A 138 16.74 4.61 9.16
C GLU A 138 15.47 4.16 9.90
N ASN A 139 14.29 4.57 9.40
CA ASN A 139 13.00 4.27 10.00
C ASN A 139 12.07 3.45 9.09
N LEU A 140 12.66 2.66 8.18
CA LEU A 140 11.95 1.92 7.13
C LEU A 140 10.76 1.10 7.64
N GLU A 141 10.97 0.31 8.69
CA GLU A 141 9.95 -0.54 9.29
C GLU A 141 8.80 0.29 9.87
N THR A 142 9.11 1.42 10.52
CA THR A 142 8.09 2.33 11.07
C THR A 142 7.28 2.99 9.95
N GLN A 143 7.92 3.36 8.85
CA GLN A 143 7.23 3.87 7.66
C GLN A 143 6.31 2.79 7.08
N ASP A 144 6.78 1.55 6.95
CA ASP A 144 6.00 0.43 6.42
C ASP A 144 4.77 0.12 7.28
N PHE A 145 4.94 0.08 8.60
CA PHE A 145 3.80 -0.07 9.52
C PHE A 145 2.81 1.08 9.40
N SER A 146 3.27 2.30 9.19
CA SER A 146 2.39 3.46 9.01
C SER A 146 1.57 3.31 7.73
N LEU A 147 2.19 2.92 6.61
CA LEU A 147 1.51 2.69 5.34
C LEU A 147 0.36 1.67 5.48
N ILE A 148 0.62 0.52 6.08
CA ILE A 148 -0.37 -0.56 6.16
C ILE A 148 -1.44 -0.29 7.23
N ARG A 149 -1.07 0.21 8.41
CA ARG A 149 -2.02 0.43 9.51
C ARG A 149 -2.97 1.58 9.22
N ILE A 150 -2.49 2.65 8.59
CA ILE A 150 -3.36 3.78 8.21
C ILE A 150 -4.37 3.33 7.16
N TYR A 151 -3.96 2.49 6.21
CA TYR A 151 -4.89 1.99 5.19
C TYR A 151 -5.99 1.15 5.84
N ALA A 152 -5.63 0.19 6.70
CA ALA A 152 -6.60 -0.62 7.43
C ALA A 152 -7.53 0.23 8.31
N PHE A 153 -6.97 1.20 9.06
CA PHE A 153 -7.75 2.12 9.87
C PHE A 153 -8.77 2.91 9.03
N LEU A 154 -8.37 3.49 7.90
CA LEU A 154 -9.30 4.23 7.05
C LEU A 154 -10.35 3.33 6.42
N ALA A 155 -9.96 2.13 5.97
CA ALA A 155 -10.88 1.15 5.41
C ALA A 155 -11.98 0.77 6.41
N GLU A 156 -11.63 0.55 7.68
CA GLU A 156 -12.59 0.27 8.75
C GLU A 156 -13.50 1.46 9.05
N ASN A 157 -12.92 2.66 9.21
CA ASN A 157 -13.70 3.84 9.58
C ASN A 157 -14.67 4.29 8.47
N TYR A 158 -14.28 4.11 7.20
CA TYR A 158 -15.14 4.43 6.07
C TYR A 158 -16.26 3.40 5.91
N ARG A 159 -16.07 2.15 6.35
CA ARG A 159 -17.11 1.11 6.35
C ARG A 159 -18.09 1.22 7.52
N THR A 160 -17.66 1.74 8.66
CA THR A 160 -18.45 1.75 9.92
C THR A 160 -19.30 3.01 10.11
N ASP A 161 -19.47 3.84 9.08
CA ASP A 161 -20.16 5.14 9.13
C ASP A 161 -19.61 6.09 10.23
N THR A 162 -18.36 5.89 10.66
CA THR A 162 -17.71 6.75 11.67
C THR A 162 -17.59 8.19 11.17
N PHE A 163 -17.54 8.37 9.85
CA PHE A 163 -17.55 9.65 9.16
C PHE A 163 -18.88 9.81 8.41
N GLU A 164 -19.76 10.70 8.87
CA GLU A 164 -21.14 10.87 8.35
C GLU A 164 -21.27 11.15 6.84
N SER A 165 -20.17 11.46 6.14
CA SER A 165 -20.14 11.84 4.73
C SER A 165 -19.38 10.89 3.80
N VAL A 166 -18.79 9.81 4.31
CA VAL A 166 -18.06 8.82 3.50
C VAL A 166 -18.53 7.41 3.84
N ASP A 167 -18.40 6.51 2.87
CA ASP A 167 -18.78 5.10 2.97
C ASP A 167 -17.67 4.21 2.39
N GLU A 168 -17.87 2.88 2.40
CA GLU A 168 -16.88 1.91 1.91
C GLU A 168 -16.45 2.13 0.45
N SER A 169 -17.29 2.75 -0.38
CA SER A 169 -16.96 2.98 -1.80
C SER A 169 -15.90 4.07 -2.01
N TYR A 170 -15.50 4.77 -0.96
CA TYR A 170 -14.35 5.68 -0.96
C TYR A 170 -13.03 4.95 -0.78
N VAL A 171 -13.04 3.70 -0.32
CA VAL A 171 -11.83 2.91 -0.11
C VAL A 171 -11.39 2.33 -1.46
N PRO A 172 -10.21 2.67 -1.98
CA PRO A 172 -9.69 2.04 -3.19
C PRO A 172 -9.36 0.58 -2.91
N GLU A 173 -9.56 -0.30 -3.90
CA GLU A 173 -9.23 -1.73 -3.78
C GLU A 173 -7.74 -1.92 -3.45
N ARG A 174 -6.89 -1.05 -4.01
CA ARG A 174 -5.43 -1.07 -3.82
C ARG A 174 -4.84 0.35 -3.70
N VAL A 175 -3.92 0.51 -2.76
CA VAL A 175 -3.00 1.65 -2.69
C VAL A 175 -1.61 1.18 -3.08
N ASN A 176 -1.09 1.71 -4.19
CA ASN A 176 0.28 1.50 -4.61
C ASN A 176 1.17 2.56 -3.94
N HIS A 177 2.31 2.15 -3.41
CA HIS A 177 3.28 3.05 -2.81
C HIS A 177 4.54 3.09 -3.66
N ARG A 178 5.05 4.30 -3.89
CA ARG A 178 6.32 4.57 -4.56
C ARG A 178 7.24 5.26 -3.57
N ALA A 179 8.27 4.56 -3.14
CA ALA A 179 9.29 5.11 -2.25
C ALA A 179 10.42 5.71 -3.09
N VAL A 180 10.73 6.98 -2.88
CA VAL A 180 11.86 7.64 -3.55
C VAL A 180 12.92 8.09 -2.55
N LEU A 181 14.18 8.11 -2.96
CA LEU A 181 15.27 8.66 -2.14
C LEU A 181 15.21 10.19 -2.11
N GLU A 182 15.50 10.79 -0.96
CA GLU A 182 15.49 12.25 -0.80
C GLU A 182 16.58 12.96 -1.63
N ARG A 183 17.74 12.31 -1.81
CA ARG A 183 18.92 12.93 -2.44
C ARG A 183 18.72 13.26 -3.92
N ASP A 184 18.07 12.38 -4.66
CA ASP A 184 17.99 12.41 -6.13
C ASP A 184 16.57 12.16 -6.66
N GLY A 185 15.61 11.80 -5.79
CA GLY A 185 14.25 11.47 -6.19
C GLY A 185 14.13 10.15 -6.94
N GLU A 186 15.19 9.33 -6.96
CA GLU A 186 15.16 8.04 -7.65
C GLU A 186 14.21 7.08 -6.97
N LEU A 187 13.47 6.31 -7.78
CA LEU A 187 12.58 5.27 -7.28
C LEU A 187 13.41 4.16 -6.64
N TYR A 188 13.22 3.96 -5.34
CA TYR A 188 13.91 2.94 -4.57
C TYR A 188 13.15 1.62 -4.52
N ARG A 189 11.84 1.68 -4.26
CA ARG A 189 10.96 0.51 -4.27
C ARG A 189 9.51 0.89 -4.54
N THR A 190 8.76 -0.08 -5.03
CA THR A 190 7.30 -0.08 -5.04
C THR A 190 6.79 -1.18 -4.12
N THR A 191 5.64 -0.92 -3.51
CA THR A 191 4.85 -1.88 -2.71
C THR A 191 3.38 -1.59 -2.94
N TYR A 192 2.48 -2.46 -2.46
CA TYR A 192 1.08 -2.11 -2.37
C TYR A 192 0.42 -2.74 -1.14
N VAL A 193 -0.68 -2.12 -0.72
CA VAL A 193 -1.64 -2.71 0.21
C VAL A 193 -3.01 -2.76 -0.46
N ASN A 194 -3.79 -3.79 -0.17
CA ASN A 194 -5.14 -3.94 -0.73
C ASN A 194 -6.16 -4.28 0.37
N GLU A 195 -7.44 -4.18 0.01
CA GLU A 195 -8.55 -4.42 0.94
C GLU A 195 -8.54 -5.83 1.53
N SER A 196 -8.18 -6.86 0.74
CA SER A 196 -8.10 -8.25 1.22
C SER A 196 -7.09 -8.42 2.37
N MET A 197 -5.91 -7.81 2.24
CA MET A 197 -4.89 -7.83 3.29
C MET A 197 -5.35 -7.08 4.54
N ALA A 198 -5.96 -5.90 4.37
CA ALA A 198 -6.49 -5.13 5.49
C ALA A 198 -7.63 -5.87 6.21
N ASN A 199 -8.54 -6.50 5.48
CA ASN A 199 -9.66 -7.23 6.06
C ASN A 199 -9.19 -8.42 6.91
N LYS A 200 -8.13 -9.13 6.50
CA LYS A 200 -7.52 -10.20 7.31
C LYS A 200 -6.85 -9.67 8.57
N TYR A 201 -6.25 -8.48 8.50
CA TYR A 201 -5.71 -7.81 9.68
C TYR A 201 -6.81 -7.35 10.65
N LEU A 202 -7.84 -6.69 10.13
CA LEU A 202 -8.97 -6.15 10.90
C LEU A 202 -9.86 -7.25 11.50
N SER A 203 -9.89 -8.44 10.91
CA SER A 203 -10.63 -9.60 11.43
C SER A 203 -9.84 -10.44 12.45
N ASP A 204 -8.67 -9.97 12.88
CA ASP A 204 -7.70 -10.68 13.72
C ASP A 204 -7.19 -12.02 13.13
N GLU A 205 -7.41 -12.29 11.83
CA GLU A 205 -6.78 -13.43 11.13
C GLU A 205 -5.26 -13.24 11.05
N TRP A 206 -4.82 -12.00 10.80
CA TRP A 206 -3.42 -11.60 10.77
C TRP A 206 -3.08 -10.64 11.90
N ASN A 207 -1.99 -10.93 12.60
CA ASN A 207 -1.36 -9.93 13.49
C ASN A 207 -0.52 -8.93 12.68
N ASP A 208 0.00 -7.90 13.36
CA ASP A 208 0.84 -6.86 12.76
C ASP A 208 2.01 -7.42 11.95
N ILE A 209 2.74 -8.40 12.49
CA ILE A 209 3.92 -8.97 11.84
C ILE A 209 3.53 -9.70 10.56
N ARG A 210 2.44 -10.44 10.58
CA ARG A 210 1.94 -11.13 9.38
C ARG A 210 1.47 -10.13 8.33
N TYR A 211 0.76 -9.08 8.73
CA TYR A 211 0.31 -8.03 7.81
C TYR A 211 1.49 -7.31 7.14
N TRP A 212 2.50 -6.94 7.91
CA TRP A 212 3.74 -6.36 7.39
C TRP A 212 4.50 -7.34 6.47
N ALA A 213 4.63 -8.61 6.85
CA ALA A 213 5.31 -9.59 6.01
C ALA A 213 4.63 -9.81 4.64
N GLU A 214 3.29 -9.78 4.59
CA GLU A 214 2.53 -9.85 3.34
C GLU A 214 2.66 -8.57 2.52
N PHE A 215 2.77 -7.42 3.17
CA PHE A 215 3.10 -6.15 2.51
C PHE A 215 4.49 -6.16 1.88
N ILE A 216 5.52 -6.64 2.59
CA ILE A 216 6.88 -6.75 2.04
C ILE A 216 6.97 -7.77 0.89
N GLN A 217 6.10 -8.78 0.84
CA GLN A 217 6.03 -9.68 -0.32
C GLN A 217 5.58 -8.99 -1.62
N THR A 218 4.97 -7.80 -1.54
CA THR A 218 4.60 -6.99 -2.71
C THR A 218 5.75 -6.13 -3.24
N LEU A 219 6.91 -6.19 -2.58
CA LEU A 219 8.03 -5.30 -2.87
C LEU A 219 8.65 -5.62 -4.23
N GLU A 220 8.77 -4.59 -5.05
CA GLU A 220 9.61 -4.58 -6.25
C GLU A 220 10.66 -3.47 -6.10
N TYR A 221 11.93 -3.80 -6.34
CA TYR A 221 13.00 -2.82 -6.27
C TYR A 221 12.98 -1.91 -7.50
N GLY A 222 13.23 -0.62 -7.30
CA GLY A 222 13.45 0.35 -8.36
C GLY A 222 14.93 0.69 -8.53
N PRO A 223 15.30 1.44 -9.59
CA PRO A 223 16.69 1.72 -9.96
C PRO A 223 17.59 2.29 -8.85
N GLY A 224 17.04 3.04 -7.90
CA GLY A 224 17.80 3.59 -6.77
C GLY A 224 18.18 2.56 -5.70
N SER A 225 17.69 1.31 -5.79
CA SER A 225 18.01 0.25 -4.85
C SER A 225 19.24 -0.56 -5.28
N PRO A 226 20.15 -0.92 -4.35
CA PRO A 226 21.27 -1.82 -4.64
C PRO A 226 20.83 -3.24 -5.00
N HIS A 227 19.56 -3.58 -4.78
CA HIS A 227 18.97 -4.88 -5.11
C HIS A 227 18.17 -4.88 -6.42
N TYR A 228 18.17 -3.76 -7.15
CA TYR A 228 17.50 -3.68 -8.43
C TYR A 228 18.23 -4.49 -9.50
N THR A 229 17.45 -5.28 -10.22
CA THR A 229 17.90 -5.98 -11.42
C THR A 229 17.04 -5.50 -12.60
N PRO A 230 17.61 -4.78 -13.58
CA PRO A 230 16.87 -4.33 -14.75
C PRO A 230 16.23 -5.49 -15.47
N THR A 231 14.99 -5.32 -15.93
CA THR A 231 14.40 -6.31 -16.85
C THR A 231 15.06 -6.21 -18.22
N ALA A 232 15.07 -7.31 -18.99
CA ALA A 232 15.70 -7.34 -20.32
C ALA A 232 15.22 -6.21 -21.25
N THR A 233 13.96 -5.80 -21.12
CA THR A 233 13.35 -4.70 -21.86
C THR A 233 13.91 -3.32 -21.47
N GLU A 234 14.30 -3.11 -20.21
CA GLU A 234 14.88 -1.85 -19.73
C GLU A 234 16.37 -1.73 -20.05
N ALA A 235 17.08 -2.88 -20.10
CA ALA A 235 18.50 -2.94 -20.44
C ALA A 235 18.79 -2.55 -21.89
N GLU A 236 17.84 -2.74 -22.81
CA GLU A 236 17.99 -2.36 -24.23
C GLU A 236 17.66 -0.89 -24.52
N SER A 237 17.07 -0.18 -23.54
CA SER A 237 16.66 1.23 -23.68
C SER A 237 17.66 2.22 -23.05
N SER A 238 18.75 1.72 -22.44
CA SER A 238 19.82 2.48 -21.78
C SER A 238 21.11 2.44 -22.60
#